data_AF-A0A7Y2VEJ9-F1
#
_entry.id   AF-A0A7Y2VEJ9-F1
#
_cell.length_a   1.000
_cell.length_b   1.000
_cell.length_c   1.000
_cell.angle_alpha   90.00
_cell.angle_beta   90.00
_cell.angle_gamma   90.00
#
_symmetry.space_group_name_H-M   'P 1'
#
loop_
_entity.id
_entity.type
_entity.pdbx_description
1 polymer ?
#
loop_
_entity_poly.entity_id
_entity_poly.type
_entity_poly.pdbx_seq_one_letter_code
_entity_poly.pdbx_strand_id
1 'polypeptide(L)' 'DISYIKNTPKREVGVKIHSGRNRIVRRIFEHLGYDVVKLDRVVFAGLTKKDLPRGHWRPLTTQEVINLQMIK' A
#
# COMPACT_ATOMS: atom_id res chain seq x y z
N ASP A 1 7.86 -6.21 -5.74
CA ASP A 1 6.97 -7.34 -6.07
C ASP A 1 5.69 -6.80 -6.70
N ILE A 2 5.14 -7.49 -7.71
CA ILE A 2 3.93 -7.07 -8.43
C ILE A 2 3.03 -8.29 -8.64
N SER A 3 1.74 -8.17 -8.34
CA SER A 3 0.76 -9.25 -8.51
C SER A 3 -0.60 -8.72 -8.95
N TYR A 4 -1.38 -9.54 -9.66
CA TYR A 4 -2.79 -9.25 -9.90
C TYR A 4 -3.62 -9.59 -8.67
N ILE A 5 -4.67 -8.81 -8.43
CA ILE A 5 -5.64 -9.12 -7.37
C ILE A 5 -6.55 -10.26 -7.88
N LYS A 6 -6.64 -11.34 -7.10
CA LYS A 6 -7.46 -12.51 -7.42
C LYS A 6 -8.94 -12.13 -7.49
N ASN A 7 -9.67 -12.67 -8.46
CA ASN A 7 -11.13 -12.47 -8.64
C ASN A 7 -11.56 -11.03 -8.96
N THR A 8 -10.65 -10.19 -9.46
CA THR A 8 -10.94 -8.81 -9.88
C THR A 8 -10.56 -8.61 -11.35
N PRO A 9 -11.12 -7.59 -12.02
CA PRO A 9 -10.69 -7.22 -13.36
C PRO A 9 -9.18 -6.98 -13.41
N LYS A 10 -8.51 -7.34 -14.52
CA LYS A 10 -7.06 -7.13 -14.74
C LYS A 10 -6.62 -5.65 -14.77
N ARG A 11 -7.51 -4.73 -14.35
CA ARG A 11 -7.26 -3.29 -14.16
C ARG A 11 -6.81 -2.95 -12.73
N GLU A 12 -6.84 -3.93 -11.82
CA GLU A 12 -6.35 -3.77 -10.46
C GLU A 12 -5.07 -4.59 -10.23
N VAL A 13 -4.02 -3.92 -9.74
CA VAL A 13 -2.70 -4.50 -9.52
C VAL A 13 -2.19 -4.17 -8.11
N GLY A 14 -1.68 -5.19 -7.43
CA GLY A 14 -0.95 -5.05 -6.19
C GLY A 14 0.51 -4.75 -6.48
N VAL A 15 1.04 -3.68 -5.88
CA VAL A 15 2.44 -3.26 -6.05
C VAL A 15 3.09 -3.09 -4.68
N LYS A 16 4.18 -3.83 -4.44
CA LYS A 16 5.05 -3.65 -3.27
C LYS A 16 6.35 -2.98 -3.70
N ILE A 17 6.60 -1.79 -3.14
CA ILE A 17 7.80 -0.99 -3.39
C ILE A 17 8.44 -0.54 -2.08
N HIS A 18 9.75 -0.32 -2.13
CA HIS A 18 10.54 0.30 -1.06
C HIS A 18 11.07 1.65 -1.57
N SER A 19 10.17 2.60 -1.81
CA SER A 19 10.52 3.94 -2.31
C SER A 19 9.66 5.02 -1.65
N GLY A 20 10.31 6.00 -1.04
CA GLY A 20 9.68 7.19 -0.45
C GLY A 20 9.51 8.35 -1.43
N ARG A 21 9.86 8.18 -2.72
CA ARG A 21 9.76 9.27 -3.71
C ARG A 21 8.30 9.69 -3.89
N ASN A 22 8.04 11.00 -3.85
CA ASN A 22 6.71 11.54 -4.01
C ASN A 22 6.10 11.09 -5.35
N ARG A 23 4.84 10.63 -5.30
CA ARG A 23 4.04 10.16 -6.44
C ARG A 23 4.68 9.03 -7.28
N ILE A 24 5.64 8.26 -6.74
CA ILE A 24 6.38 7.26 -7.51
C ILE A 24 5.49 6.25 -8.24
N VAL A 25 4.44 5.75 -7.60
CA VAL A 25 3.50 4.80 -8.23
C VAL A 25 2.84 5.44 -9.44
N ARG A 26 2.30 6.66 -9.31
CA ARG A 26 1.66 7.38 -10.42
C ARG A 26 2.64 7.61 -11.56
N ARG A 27 3.87 8.05 -11.26
CA ARG A 27 4.91 8.32 -12.27
C ARG A 27 5.31 7.07 -13.06
N ILE A 28 5.39 5.91 -12.39
CA ILE A 28 5.69 4.64 -13.06
C ILE A 28 4.60 4.30 -14.08
N PHE A 29 3.33 4.37 -13.67
CA PHE A 29 2.21 4.06 -14.56
C PHE A 29 2.02 5.10 -15.68
N GLU A 30 2.20 6.40 -15.37
CA GLU A 30 2.20 7.48 -16.37
C GLU A 30 3.26 7.23 -17.47
N HIS A 31 4.48 6.83 -17.08
CA HIS A 31 5.55 6.50 -18.04
C HIS A 31 5.21 5.30 -18.94
N LEU A 32 4.35 4.40 -18.48
CA LEU A 32 3.87 3.23 -19.22
C LEU A 32 2.58 3.53 -20.02
N GLY A 33 2.09 4.77 -20.02
CA GLY A 33 0.87 5.17 -20.73
C GLY A 33 -0.43 4.79 -20.00
N TYR A 34 -0.39 4.57 -18.68
CA TYR A 34 -1.55 4.26 -17.87
C TYR A 34 -1.91 5.39 -16.89
N ASP A 35 -3.21 5.66 -16.78
CA ASP A 35 -3.75 6.58 -15.78
C ASP A 35 -4.15 5.84 -14.49
N VAL A 36 -3.58 6.26 -13.36
CA VAL A 36 -3.95 5.74 -12.05
C VAL A 36 -5.19 6.47 -11.52
N VAL A 37 -6.37 5.88 -11.74
CA VAL A 37 -7.66 6.43 -11.28
C VAL A 37 -7.78 6.40 -9.76
N LYS A 38 -7.31 5.33 -9.11
CA LYS A 38 -7.37 5.13 -7.66
C LYS A 38 -6.07 4.54 -7.15
N LEU A 39 -5.56 5.11 -6.05
CA LEU A 39 -4.38 4.60 -5.35
C LEU A 39 -4.75 4.37 -3.89
N ASP A 40 -4.57 3.15 -3.43
CA ASP A 40 -4.95 2.73 -2.09
C ASP A 40 -3.79 2.00 -1.42
N ARG A 41 -3.33 2.51 -0.27
CA ARG A 41 -2.27 1.88 0.51
C ARG A 41 -2.91 0.89 1.48
N VAL A 42 -2.80 -0.39 1.14
CA VAL A 42 -3.40 -1.48 1.94
C VAL A 42 -2.49 -1.98 3.07
N VAL A 43 -1.17 -1.88 2.88
CA VAL A 43 -0.16 -2.34 3.83
C VAL A 43 0.97 -1.31 3.93
N PHE A 44 1.49 -1.10 5.13
CA PHE A 44 2.68 -0.28 5.37
C PHE A 44 3.46 -0.89 6.54
N ALA A 45 4.73 -1.24 6.33
CA ALA A 45 5.61 -1.67 7.42
C ALA A 45 5.01 -2.82 8.28
N GLY A 46 4.31 -3.76 7.65
CA GLY A 46 3.60 -4.85 8.35
C GLY A 46 2.24 -4.48 8.94
N LEU A 47 1.90 -3.19 9.03
CA LEU A 47 0.58 -2.71 9.41
C LEU A 47 -0.39 -2.84 8.23
N THR A 48 -1.65 -3.13 8.55
CA THR A 48 -2.75 -3.19 7.58
C THR A 48 -3.89 -2.30 8.05
N LYS A 49 -4.72 -1.84 7.11
CA LYS A 49 -5.96 -1.11 7.43
C LYS A 49 -7.16 -2.02 7.74
N LYS A 50 -6.92 -3.32 7.97
CA LYS A 50 -7.97 -4.26 8.32
C LYS A 50 -8.64 -3.78 9.61
N ASP A 51 -9.97 -3.85 9.64
CA ASP A 51 -10.79 -3.46 10.79
C ASP A 51 -10.66 -1.97 11.20
N LEU A 52 -10.14 -1.11 10.30
CA LEU A 52 -10.07 0.34 10.50
C LEU A 52 -10.90 1.07 9.41
N PRO A 53 -12.10 1.59 9.76
CA PRO A 53 -12.94 2.31 8.81
C PRO A 53 -12.26 3.59 8.28
N ARG A 54 -12.71 4.06 7.12
CA ARG A 54 -12.22 5.33 6.56
C ARG A 54 -12.42 6.48 7.54
N GLY A 55 -11.44 7.36 7.64
CA GLY A 55 -11.48 8.53 8.53
C GLY A 55 -11.19 8.23 10.00
N HIS A 56 -11.02 6.97 10.38
CA HIS A 56 -10.75 6.58 11.76
C HIS A 56 -9.26 6.32 12.00
N TRP A 57 -8.87 6.40 13.25
CA TRP A 57 -7.53 6.05 13.74
C TRP A 57 -7.66 5.26 15.03
N ARG A 58 -6.61 4.53 15.39
CA ARG A 58 -6.47 3.83 16.67
C ARG A 58 -5.03 3.86 17.13
N PRO A 59 -4.76 3.72 18.44
CA PRO A 59 -3.40 3.45 18.90
C PRO A 59 -2.89 2.12 18.35
N LEU A 60 -1.58 2.03 18.16
CA LEU A 60 -0.89 0.79 17.84
C LEU A 60 -0.89 -0.12 19.08
N THR A 61 -0.98 -1.42 18.86
CA THR A 61 -0.76 -2.40 19.92
C THR A 61 0.72 -2.45 20.29
N THR A 62 1.05 -2.90 21.50
CA THR A 62 2.44 -3.08 21.93
C THR A 62 3.24 -3.92 20.94
N GLN A 63 2.65 -4.98 20.39
CA GLN A 63 3.30 -5.83 19.40
C GLN A 63 3.57 -5.10 18.08
N GLU A 64 2.64 -4.26 17.61
CA GLU A 64 2.83 -3.45 16.41
C GLU A 64 3.98 -2.45 16.60
N VAL A 65 4.10 -1.82 17.77
CA VAL A 65 5.21 -0.91 18.09
C VAL A 65 6.55 -1.65 18.07
N ILE A 66 6.63 -2.80 18.73
CA ILE A 66 7.85 -3.64 18.74
C ILE A 66 8.22 -4.04 17.31
N ASN A 67 7.25 -4.51 16.52
CA ASN A 67 7.49 -4.93 15.14
C ASN A 67 8.05 -3.79 14.29
N LEU A 68 7.53 -2.56 14.45
CA LEU A 68 8.03 -1.38 13.75
C LEU A 68 9.47 -1.03 14.15
N GLN A 69 9.81 -1.12 15.43
CA GLN A 69 11.18 -0.88 15.92
C GLN A 69 12.21 -1.85 15.32
N MET A 70 11.76 -3.05 14.94
CA MET A 70 12.61 -4.10 14.36
C MET A 70 12.78 -3.99 12.84
N ILE A 71 12.11 -3.04 12.18
CA ILE A 71 12.25 -2.83 10.74
C ILE A 71 13.58 -2.16 10.46
N LYS A 72 14.44 -2.85 9.71
CA LYS A 72 15.71 -2.33 9.19
C LYS A 72 15.53 -1.60 7.86
#